data_AF-A0A972WEZ3-F1
#
_entry.id   AF-A0A972WEZ3-F1
#
_cell.length_a   1.000
_cell.length_b   1.000
_cell.length_c   1.000
_cell.angle_alpha   90.00
_cell.angle_beta   90.00
_cell.angle_gamma   90.00
#
_symmetry.space_group_name_H-M   'P 1'
#
loop_
_entity.id
_entity.type
_entity.pdbx_description
1 polymer ?
#
loop_
_entity_poly.entity_id
_entity_poly.type
_entity_poly.pdbx_seq_one_letter_code
_entity_poly.pdbx_strand_id
1 'polypeptide(L)'
;MLTQDAATEEASRNAARQRFARDCEEMAYSLPEGYFDYVSKVGHWLQLQTGPTRAIVGASGAQGSGKTTFATLVGSQLALKNKKTLVLSLDDFYLLKSKRRDLASRIHPLLQTRGVPGTHDIALLEDVKNSFRLGAEQAIPAFDKALDDRRDDILVDMSQFEILILEGWCWGVA
;
A
#
# COMPACT_ATOMS: atom_id res chain seq x y z
N MET A 1 22.68 11.74 30.93
CA MET A 1 21.52 11.98 30.04
C MET A 1 21.82 11.51 28.61
N LEU A 2 22.95 11.91 27.99
CA LEU A 2 23.32 11.53 26.61
C LEU A 2 23.51 10.02 26.31
N THR A 3 23.72 9.16 27.33
CA THR A 3 24.01 7.73 27.13
C THR A 3 22.77 6.83 27.12
N GLN A 4 21.66 7.27 27.70
CA GLN A 4 20.40 6.49 27.71
C GLN A 4 19.65 6.60 26.38
N ASP A 5 19.76 7.74 25.68
CA ASP A 5 19.09 7.97 24.41
C ASP A 5 19.72 7.13 23.28
N ALA A 6 21.05 7.08 23.19
CA ALA A 6 21.76 6.28 22.18
C ALA A 6 21.52 4.77 22.32
N ALA A 7 21.50 4.26 23.55
CA ALA A 7 21.21 2.84 23.81
C ALA A 7 19.76 2.46 23.43
N THR A 8 18.83 3.40 23.61
CA THR A 8 17.42 3.21 23.24
C THR A 8 17.22 3.23 21.72
N GLU A 9 17.91 4.12 21.02
CA GLU A 9 17.91 4.18 19.55
C GLU A 9 18.51 2.91 18.92
N GLU A 10 19.62 2.42 19.46
CA GLU A 10 20.26 1.20 18.98
C GLU A 10 19.38 -0.04 19.19
N ALA A 11 18.76 -0.17 20.37
CA ALA A 11 17.80 -1.23 20.65
C ALA A 11 16.59 -1.19 19.69
N SER A 12 16.05 0.00 19.45
CA SER A 12 14.95 0.20 18.49
C SER A 12 15.36 -0.18 17.06
N ARG A 13 16.57 0.20 16.63
CA ARG A 13 17.09 -0.16 15.30
C ARG A 13 17.32 -1.66 15.16
N ASN A 14 17.76 -2.34 16.22
CA ASN A 14 17.93 -3.79 16.22
C ASN A 14 16.58 -4.52 16.14
N ALA A 15 15.56 -4.06 16.88
CA ALA A 15 14.20 -4.60 16.77
C ALA A 15 13.62 -4.41 15.36
N ALA A 16 13.84 -3.25 14.75
CA ALA A 16 13.46 -2.95 13.37
C ALA A 16 14.13 -3.91 12.36
N ARG A 17 15.43 -4.17 12.51
CA ARG A 17 16.18 -5.15 11.69
C ARG A 17 15.64 -6.57 11.85
N GLN A 18 15.36 -6.99 13.09
CA GLN A 18 14.79 -8.32 13.36
C GLN A 18 13.40 -8.46 12.74
N ARG A 19 12.54 -7.44 12.86
CA ARG A 19 11.22 -7.45 12.22
C ARG A 19 11.35 -7.55 10.70
N PHE A 20 12.23 -6.75 10.10
CA PHE A 20 12.48 -6.76 8.66
C PHE A 20 12.93 -8.14 8.16
N ALA A 21 13.86 -8.78 8.86
CA ALA A 21 14.32 -10.12 8.53
C ALA A 21 13.18 -11.15 8.54
N ARG A 22 12.35 -11.14 9.60
CA ARG A 22 11.17 -12.02 9.68
C ARG A 22 10.18 -11.78 8.55
N ASP A 23 9.86 -10.53 8.24
CA ASP A 23 8.92 -10.23 7.15
C ASP A 23 9.48 -10.73 5.79
N CYS A 24 10.79 -10.61 5.57
CA CYS A 24 11.42 -11.13 4.35
C CYS A 24 11.36 -12.66 4.27
N GLU A 25 11.56 -13.35 5.40
CA GLU A 25 11.43 -14.81 5.47
C GLU A 25 9.98 -15.26 5.24
N GLU A 26 9.01 -14.67 5.94
CA GLU A 26 7.58 -15.00 5.83
C GLU A 26 7.03 -14.76 4.42
N MET A 27 7.48 -13.70 3.76
CA MET A 27 7.03 -13.33 2.42
C MET A 27 7.93 -13.88 1.30
N ALA A 28 8.94 -14.68 1.66
CA ALA A 28 9.93 -15.25 0.74
C ALA A 28 10.62 -14.20 -0.16
N TYR A 29 10.93 -13.02 0.40
CA TYR A 29 11.63 -11.95 -0.30
C TYR A 29 13.14 -12.17 -0.28
N SER A 30 13.75 -12.17 -1.47
CA SER A 30 15.21 -12.07 -1.65
C SER A 30 15.56 -10.64 -2.03
N LEU A 31 16.09 -9.87 -1.08
CA LEU A 31 16.36 -8.44 -1.24
C LEU A 31 17.87 -8.15 -1.15
N PRO A 32 18.36 -7.13 -1.88
CA PRO A 32 19.76 -6.73 -1.81
C PRO A 32 20.21 -6.35 -0.41
N GLU A 33 21.51 -6.47 -0.16
CA GLU A 33 22.11 -5.95 1.07
C GLU A 33 21.82 -4.45 1.22
N GLY A 34 21.56 -4.00 2.45
CA GLY A 34 21.22 -2.61 2.73
C GLY A 34 19.78 -2.20 2.39
N TYR A 35 18.95 -3.08 1.84
CA TYR A 35 17.53 -2.77 1.54
C TYR A 35 16.76 -2.29 2.78
N PHE A 36 17.07 -2.88 3.95
CA PHE A 36 16.55 -2.43 5.25
C PHE A 36 16.77 -0.94 5.49
N ASP A 37 17.93 -0.40 5.15
CA ASP A 37 18.25 1.01 5.45
C ASP A 37 17.36 1.96 4.61
N TYR A 38 16.96 1.57 3.39
CA TYR A 38 15.99 2.34 2.60
C TYR A 38 14.59 2.28 3.21
N VAL A 39 14.11 1.07 3.54
CA VAL A 39 12.80 0.88 4.18
C VAL A 39 12.73 1.63 5.51
N SER A 40 13.77 1.53 6.32
CA SER A 40 13.88 2.19 7.63
C SER A 40 13.91 3.72 7.51
N LYS A 41 14.70 4.26 6.57
CA LYS A 41 14.75 5.71 6.30
C LYS A 41 13.38 6.25 5.86
N VAL A 42 12.72 5.58 4.93
CA VAL A 42 11.40 6.02 4.45
C VAL A 42 10.33 5.86 5.53
N GLY A 43 10.33 4.75 6.27
CA GLY A 43 9.42 4.56 7.40
C GLY A 43 9.61 5.63 8.49
N HIS A 44 10.85 6.01 8.80
CA HIS A 44 11.13 7.11 9.72
C HIS A 44 10.68 8.46 9.16
N TRP A 45 10.97 8.75 7.90
CA TRP A 45 10.51 9.99 7.25
C TRP A 45 8.97 10.09 7.27
N LEU A 46 8.26 9.02 6.89
CA LEU A 46 6.79 8.98 6.94
C LEU A 46 6.26 9.18 8.36
N GLN A 47 6.89 8.57 9.37
CA GLN A 47 6.49 8.79 10.76
C GLN A 47 6.57 10.28 11.14
N LEU A 48 7.60 10.99 10.70
CA LEU A 48 7.76 12.43 10.97
C LEU A 48 6.73 13.29 10.22
N GLN A 49 6.29 12.86 9.03
CA GLN A 49 5.24 13.56 8.26
C GLN A 49 3.82 13.28 8.77
N THR A 50 3.62 12.15 9.45
CA THR A 50 2.31 11.68 9.90
C THR A 50 2.12 11.99 11.38
N GLY A 51 1.63 13.21 11.66
CA GLY A 51 1.27 13.68 13.01
C GLY A 51 0.11 12.89 13.66
N PRO A 52 -0.78 13.51 14.45
CA PRO A 52 -1.91 12.80 15.07
C PRO A 52 -3.03 12.44 14.06
N THR A 53 -2.99 13.01 12.85
CA THR A 53 -4.03 12.81 11.83
C THR A 53 -3.73 11.62 10.92
N ARG A 54 -4.79 10.97 10.42
CA ARG A 54 -4.70 9.93 9.39
C ARG A 54 -4.09 10.49 8.10
N ALA A 55 -3.18 9.74 7.47
CA ALA A 55 -2.47 10.15 6.28
C ALA A 55 -2.66 9.17 5.11
N ILE A 56 -2.80 9.71 3.91
CA ILE A 56 -2.86 8.93 2.67
C ILE A 56 -1.57 9.19 1.89
N VAL A 57 -0.87 8.13 1.51
CA VAL A 57 0.43 8.17 0.83
C VAL A 57 0.29 7.44 -0.50
N GLY A 58 0.65 8.11 -1.60
CA GLY A 58 0.75 7.47 -2.91
C GLY A 58 2.18 6.94 -3.17
N ALA A 59 2.30 5.69 -3.59
CA ALA A 59 3.56 5.06 -3.98
C ALA A 59 3.52 4.66 -5.47
N SER A 60 4.29 5.37 -6.30
CA SER A 60 4.32 5.18 -7.75
C SER A 60 5.61 4.52 -8.24
N GLY A 61 5.56 3.85 -9.40
CA GLY A 61 6.72 3.19 -10.00
C GLY A 61 6.36 2.12 -11.04
N ALA A 62 7.28 1.83 -11.97
CA ALA A 62 7.05 0.90 -13.07
C ALA A 62 6.66 -0.53 -12.62
N GLN A 63 5.86 -1.25 -13.41
CA GLN A 63 5.51 -2.64 -13.09
C GLN A 63 6.77 -3.49 -12.85
N GLY A 64 6.74 -4.35 -11.82
CA GLY A 64 7.89 -5.16 -11.44
C GLY A 64 8.98 -4.44 -10.63
N SER A 65 8.86 -3.13 -10.38
CA SER A 65 9.85 -2.36 -9.60
C SER A 65 9.88 -2.64 -8.08
N GLY A 66 9.04 -3.54 -7.58
CA GLY A 66 8.99 -3.88 -6.15
C GLY A 66 8.19 -2.92 -5.25
N LYS A 67 7.26 -2.12 -5.79
CA LYS A 67 6.42 -1.19 -5.01
C LYS A 67 5.64 -1.87 -3.89
N THR A 68 4.93 -2.94 -4.20
CA THR A 68 4.12 -3.69 -3.23
C THR A 68 5.01 -4.21 -2.10
N THR A 69 6.15 -4.82 -2.44
CA THR A 69 7.16 -5.27 -1.47
C THR A 69 7.64 -4.11 -0.59
N PHE A 70 8.04 -3.00 -1.19
CA PHE A 70 8.54 -1.83 -0.46
C PHE A 70 7.47 -1.23 0.47
N ALA A 71 6.25 -1.03 -0.03
CA ALA A 71 5.12 -0.47 0.73
C ALA A 71 4.74 -1.36 1.91
N THR A 72 4.66 -2.68 1.72
CA THR A 72 4.39 -3.65 2.77
C THR A 72 5.46 -3.63 3.86
N LEU A 73 6.75 -3.63 3.47
CA LEU A 73 7.85 -3.59 4.43
C LEU A 73 7.90 -2.25 5.20
N VAL A 74 7.63 -1.13 4.53
CA VAL A 74 7.51 0.19 5.18
C VAL A 74 6.36 0.19 6.19
N GLY A 75 5.18 -0.33 5.82
CA GLY A 75 4.03 -0.45 6.73
C GLY A 75 4.33 -1.32 7.95
N SER A 76 5.04 -2.43 7.74
CA SER A 76 5.51 -3.30 8.83
C SER A 76 6.44 -2.58 9.81
N GLN A 77 7.39 -1.78 9.30
CA GLN A 77 8.30 -0.99 10.14
C GLN A 77 7.60 0.14 10.88
N LEU A 78 6.59 0.77 10.27
CA LEU A 78 5.74 1.78 10.92
C LEU A 78 4.92 1.20 12.06
N ALA A 79 4.53 -0.08 11.99
CA ALA A 79 3.79 -0.75 13.06
C ALA A 79 4.61 -0.83 14.37
N LEU A 80 5.95 -0.96 14.31
CA LEU A 80 6.82 -0.92 15.50
C LEU A 80 6.80 0.44 16.22
N LYS A 81 6.27 1.46 15.54
CA LYS A 81 6.16 2.84 16.01
C LYS A 81 4.72 3.23 16.30
N ASN A 82 3.83 2.24 16.47
CA ASN A 82 2.40 2.42 16.70
C ASN A 82 1.70 3.22 15.58
N LYS A 83 2.14 3.05 14.33
CA LYS A 83 1.50 3.59 13.14
C LYS A 83 1.07 2.43 12.26
N LYS A 84 -0.10 1.86 12.55
CA LYS A 84 -0.71 0.80 11.75
C LYS A 84 -1.00 1.35 10.35
N THR A 85 -0.56 0.58 9.37
CA THR A 85 -0.59 0.99 7.97
C THR A 85 -1.39 -0.02 7.17
N LEU A 86 -2.37 0.47 6.41
CA LEU A 86 -3.07 -0.31 5.39
C LEU A 86 -2.38 -0.06 4.04
N VAL A 87 -2.03 -1.13 3.32
CA VAL A 87 -1.44 -1.04 1.98
C VAL A 87 -2.42 -1.62 0.98
N LEU A 88 -2.83 -0.84 -0.01
CA LEU A 88 -3.73 -1.28 -1.08
C LEU A 88 -3.09 -1.08 -2.45
N SER A 89 -3.28 -2.04 -3.34
CA SER A 89 -2.81 -1.94 -4.72
C SER A 89 -3.87 -1.29 -5.60
N LEU A 90 -3.45 -0.42 -6.53
CA LEU A 90 -4.33 0.09 -7.57
C LEU A 90 -4.93 -1.05 -8.41
N ASP A 91 -4.19 -2.15 -8.59
CA ASP A 91 -4.65 -3.34 -9.32
C ASP A 91 -5.91 -3.96 -8.68
N ASP A 92 -6.12 -3.82 -7.37
CA ASP A 92 -7.33 -4.34 -6.71
C ASP A 92 -8.59 -3.57 -7.12
N PHE A 93 -8.42 -2.35 -7.63
CA PHE A 93 -9.51 -1.48 -8.08
C PHE A 93 -9.83 -1.63 -9.56
N TYR A 94 -9.29 -2.61 -10.28
CA TYR A 94 -9.72 -2.86 -11.66
C TYR A 94 -11.25 -3.03 -11.75
N LEU A 95 -11.82 -2.51 -12.82
CA LEU A 95 -13.23 -2.72 -13.15
C LEU A 95 -13.48 -4.19 -13.48
N LEU A 96 -14.71 -4.62 -13.20
CA LEU A 96 -15.20 -5.93 -13.62
C LEU A 96 -14.97 -6.15 -15.11
N LYS A 97 -14.76 -7.41 -15.49
CA LYS A 97 -14.52 -7.77 -16.89
C LYS A 97 -15.67 -7.36 -17.80
N SER A 98 -16.91 -7.44 -17.33
CA SER A 98 -18.11 -6.96 -18.02
C SER A 98 -18.04 -5.45 -18.28
N LYS A 99 -17.80 -4.65 -17.24
CA LYS A 99 -17.67 -3.19 -17.34
C LYS A 99 -16.56 -2.78 -18.33
N ARG A 100 -15.42 -3.48 -18.32
CA ARG A 100 -14.32 -3.24 -19.28
C ARG A 100 -14.73 -3.52 -20.73
N ARG A 101 -15.47 -4.61 -20.99
CA ARG A 101 -16.00 -4.91 -22.34
C ARG A 101 -16.98 -3.81 -22.80
N ASP A 102 -17.82 -3.32 -21.91
CA ASP A 102 -18.76 -2.24 -22.24
C ASP A 102 -18.00 -0.95 -22.60
N LEU A 103 -16.97 -0.59 -21.82
CA LEU A 103 -16.11 0.56 -22.12
C LEU A 103 -15.37 0.38 -23.46
N ALA A 104 -14.89 -0.83 -23.75
CA ALA A 104 -14.21 -1.12 -24.99
C ALA A 104 -15.09 -0.89 -26.22
N SER A 105 -16.37 -1.28 -26.13
CA SER A 105 -17.35 -1.09 -27.21
C SER A 105 -17.77 0.37 -27.39
N ARG A 106 -17.82 1.15 -26.31
CA ARG A 106 -18.35 2.53 -26.32
C ARG A 106 -17.29 3.60 -26.51
N ILE A 107 -16.05 3.35 -26.10
CA ILE A 107 -14.99 4.37 -26.04
C ILE A 107 -13.79 3.95 -26.88
N HIS A 108 -13.09 2.88 -26.49
CA HIS A 108 -11.90 2.43 -27.22
C HIS A 108 -11.52 0.98 -26.88
N PRO A 109 -11.14 0.13 -27.87
CA PRO A 109 -10.82 -1.29 -27.65
C PRO A 109 -9.80 -1.59 -26.55
N LEU A 110 -8.83 -0.70 -26.32
CA LEU A 110 -7.83 -0.86 -25.25
C LEU A 110 -8.41 -0.95 -23.84
N LEU A 111 -9.64 -0.46 -23.61
CA LEU A 111 -10.30 -0.54 -22.30
C LEU A 111 -10.83 -1.94 -21.97
N GLN A 112 -10.80 -2.86 -22.93
CA GLN A 112 -11.12 -4.27 -22.69
C GLN A 112 -10.06 -4.93 -21.78
N THR A 113 -8.80 -4.56 -21.96
CA THR A 113 -7.67 -5.11 -21.21
C THR A 113 -7.44 -4.30 -19.94
N ARG A 114 -7.34 -4.97 -18.79
CA ARG A 114 -6.90 -4.32 -17.54
C ARG A 114 -5.49 -3.73 -17.72
N GLY A 115 -5.22 -2.62 -17.06
CA GLY A 115 -3.89 -2.02 -17.00
C GLY A 115 -3.94 -0.52 -17.24
N VAL A 116 -4.45 -0.11 -18.39
CA VAL A 116 -4.40 1.28 -18.84
C VAL A 116 -5.33 2.19 -18.01
N PRO A 117 -5.07 3.52 -17.97
CA PRO A 117 -5.96 4.47 -17.34
C PRO A 117 -7.38 4.36 -17.89
N GLY A 118 -8.37 4.49 -17.01
CA GLY A 118 -9.79 4.26 -17.32
C GLY A 118 -10.29 2.84 -17.07
N THR A 119 -9.41 1.89 -16.71
CA THR A 119 -9.80 0.51 -16.39
C THR A 119 -9.99 0.24 -14.90
N HIS A 120 -9.89 1.27 -14.06
CA HIS A 120 -10.04 1.19 -12.60
C HIS A 120 -11.32 1.89 -12.14
N ASP A 121 -11.87 1.44 -11.02
CA ASP A 121 -13.04 1.99 -10.38
C ASP A 121 -12.65 3.11 -9.42
N ILE A 122 -12.50 4.30 -9.99
CA ILE A 122 -12.05 5.48 -9.26
C ILE A 122 -13.08 5.93 -8.22
N ALA A 123 -14.37 5.68 -8.45
CA ALA A 123 -15.41 5.96 -7.47
C ALA A 123 -15.20 5.14 -6.20
N LEU A 124 -15.03 3.82 -6.34
CA LEU A 124 -14.75 2.93 -5.20
C LEU A 124 -13.45 3.32 -4.47
N LEU A 125 -12.42 3.72 -5.21
CA LEU A 125 -11.18 4.20 -4.62
C LEU A 125 -11.38 5.48 -3.78
N GLU A 126 -12.19 6.44 -4.26
CA GLU A 126 -12.51 7.65 -3.48
C GLU A 126 -13.35 7.31 -2.24
N ASP A 127 -14.28 6.36 -2.34
CA ASP A 127 -15.04 5.86 -1.19
C ASP A 127 -14.10 5.27 -0.14
N VAL A 128 -13.13 4.44 -0.54
CA VAL A 128 -12.11 3.89 0.37
C VAL A 128 -11.30 5.00 1.04
N LYS A 129 -10.86 6.02 0.29
CA LYS A 129 -10.13 7.16 0.86
C LYS A 129 -10.98 7.95 1.85
N ASN A 130 -12.27 8.10 1.59
CA ASN A 130 -13.19 8.81 2.48
C ASN A 130 -13.49 8.03 3.76
N SER A 131 -13.78 6.73 3.64
CA SER A 131 -13.95 5.84 4.79
C SER A 131 -12.68 5.77 5.65
N PHE A 132 -11.50 5.75 5.02
CA PHE A 132 -10.24 5.86 5.75
C PHE A 132 -10.13 7.16 6.55
N ARG A 133 -10.43 8.32 5.96
CA ARG A 133 -10.40 9.61 6.67
C ARG A 133 -11.36 9.63 7.86
N LEU A 134 -12.57 9.07 7.69
CA LEU A 134 -13.60 8.99 8.72
C LEU A 134 -13.31 7.90 9.77
N GLY A 135 -12.45 6.93 9.47
CA GLY A 135 -12.27 5.73 10.29
C GLY A 135 -13.52 4.83 10.27
N ALA A 136 -14.24 4.80 9.16
CA ALA A 136 -15.45 4.00 8.99
C ALA A 136 -15.13 2.63 8.36
N GLU A 137 -15.99 1.64 8.61
CA GLU A 137 -15.89 0.35 7.93
C GLU A 137 -16.03 0.52 6.41
N GLN A 138 -15.25 -0.27 5.66
CA GLN A 138 -15.23 -0.19 4.21
C GLN A 138 -15.00 -1.57 3.61
N ALA A 139 -15.79 -1.91 2.60
CA ALA A 139 -15.53 -3.06 1.73
C ALA A 139 -14.34 -2.73 0.82
N ILE A 140 -13.28 -3.52 0.93
CA ILE A 140 -12.05 -3.38 0.15
C ILE A 140 -12.06 -4.41 -0.97
N PRO A 141 -11.95 -3.98 -2.24
CA PRO A 141 -11.95 -4.92 -3.34
C PRO A 141 -10.66 -5.73 -3.36
N ALA A 142 -10.75 -6.91 -3.98
CA ALA A 142 -9.59 -7.71 -4.35
C ALA A 142 -9.73 -8.15 -5.80
N PHE A 143 -8.62 -8.13 -6.55
CA PHE A 143 -8.64 -8.54 -7.95
C PHE A 143 -7.90 -9.86 -8.18
N ASP A 144 -8.54 -10.79 -8.88
CA ASP A 144 -7.92 -12.03 -9.31
C ASP A 144 -7.39 -11.91 -10.74
N LYS A 145 -6.07 -11.87 -10.88
CA LYS A 145 -5.41 -11.76 -12.20
C LYS A 145 -5.58 -13.01 -13.06
N ALA A 146 -5.81 -14.19 -12.47
CA ALA A 146 -6.05 -15.43 -13.19
C ALA A 146 -7.48 -15.52 -13.71
N LEU A 147 -8.47 -15.07 -12.91
CA LEU A 147 -9.85 -14.94 -13.37
C LEU A 147 -10.06 -13.73 -14.30
N ASP A 148 -9.15 -12.76 -14.24
CA ASP A 148 -9.28 -11.44 -14.87
C ASP A 148 -10.57 -10.74 -14.42
N ASP A 149 -10.90 -10.87 -13.13
CA ASP A 149 -12.09 -10.25 -12.53
C ASP A 149 -11.92 -10.07 -11.01
N ARG A 150 -12.86 -9.34 -10.39
CA ARG A 150 -12.86 -9.15 -8.93
C ARG A 150 -13.24 -10.43 -8.18
N ARG A 151 -12.70 -10.56 -6.96
CA ARG A 151 -13.19 -11.48 -5.93
C ARG A 151 -14.12 -10.74 -4.96
N ASP A 152 -14.62 -11.48 -3.99
CA ASP A 152 -15.39 -10.91 -2.89
C ASP A 152 -14.57 -9.87 -2.13
N ASP A 153 -15.23 -8.76 -1.83
CA ASP A 153 -14.65 -7.69 -1.04
C ASP A 153 -14.44 -8.14 0.41
N ILE A 154 -13.43 -7.56 1.06
CA ILE A 154 -13.14 -7.79 2.48
C ILE A 154 -13.58 -6.55 3.26
N LEU A 155 -14.45 -6.75 4.27
CA LEU A 155 -14.84 -5.66 5.16
C LEU A 155 -13.68 -5.33 6.12
N VAL A 156 -13.26 -4.07 6.13
CA VAL A 156 -12.14 -3.59 6.94
C VAL A 156 -12.60 -2.41 7.80
N ASP A 157 -12.32 -2.49 9.10
CA ASP A 157 -12.46 -1.38 10.04
C ASP A 157 -11.29 -0.41 9.86
N MET A 158 -11.56 0.72 9.17
CA MET A 158 -10.53 1.72 8.89
C MET A 158 -10.06 2.49 10.13
N SER A 159 -10.80 2.41 11.25
CA SER A 159 -10.44 3.15 12.45
C SER A 159 -9.07 2.73 13.02
N GLN A 160 -8.67 1.49 12.72
CA GLN A 160 -7.45 0.83 13.20
C GLN A 160 -6.17 1.29 12.51
N PHE A 161 -6.25 2.10 11.45
CA PHE A 161 -5.10 2.51 10.65
C PHE A 161 -4.88 4.02 10.74
N GLU A 162 -3.62 4.41 10.91
CA GLU A 162 -3.18 5.81 10.85
C GLU A 162 -2.66 6.19 9.46
N ILE A 163 -2.24 5.21 8.66
CA ILE A 163 -1.64 5.43 7.34
C ILE A 163 -2.30 4.51 6.33
N LEU A 164 -2.73 5.08 5.20
CA LEU A 164 -3.15 4.36 4.01
C LEU A 164 -2.11 4.58 2.90
N ILE A 165 -1.40 3.53 2.52
CA ILE A 165 -0.52 3.52 1.36
C ILE A 165 -1.29 2.97 0.16
N LEU A 166 -1.42 3.79 -0.87
CA LEU A 166 -1.96 3.41 -2.16
C LEU A 166 -0.78 3.24 -3.13
N GLU A 167 -0.50 1.99 -3.52
CA GLU A 167 0.60 1.66 -4.42
C GLU A 167 0.10 1.31 -5.82
N GLY A 168 0.87 1.62 -6.85
CA GLY A 168 0.44 1.41 -8.23
C GLY A 168 1.35 2.06 -9.25
N TRP A 169 1.15 1.74 -10.53
CA TRP A 169 2.09 2.14 -11.57
C TRP A 169 1.88 3.57 -12.09
N CYS A 170 0.68 4.14 -11.93
CA CYS A 170 0.29 5.43 -12.52
C CYS A 170 -0.17 6.49 -11.51
N TRP A 171 0.16 6.36 -10.22
CA TRP A 171 -0.17 7.41 -9.26
C TRP A 171 0.58 8.70 -9.59
N GLY A 172 -0.13 9.83 -9.64
CA GLY A 172 0.44 11.15 -9.87
C GLY A 172 0.76 11.49 -11.33
N VAL A 173 0.36 10.65 -12.29
CA VAL A 173 0.45 10.98 -13.73
C VAL A 173 -0.67 11.97 -14.08
N ALA A 174 -0.30 13.11 -14.65
CA ALA A 174 -1.19 14.16 -15.14
C ALA A 174 -1.14 14.27 -16.67
#